data_AF-A0AA40G819-F1
#
_entry.id   AF-A0AA40G819-F1
#
_cell.length_a   1.000
_cell.length_b   1.000
_cell.length_c   1.000
_cell.angle_alpha   90.00
_cell.angle_beta   90.00
_cell.angle_gamma   90.00
#
_symmetry.space_group_name_H-M   'P 1'
#
loop_
_entity.id
_entity.type
_entity.pdbx_description
1 polymer ?
#
loop_
_entity_poly.entity_id
_entity_poly.type
_entity_poly.pdbx_seq_one_letter_code
_entity_poly.pdbx_strand_id
1 'polypeptide(L)'
;MVAGERLAQPPPPENCTIREESRTTVRVSCAESEYIDPRTATYVLQVYDADNRRLLASATSMTPSMLEITDLPAERSYSGLVLSLRIMTEHAMSEATVLYSPHFVQEGKTQEHQRYPGRGQLVFDFESACAIRGPR
;
A
#
# COMPACT_ATOMS: atom_id res chain seq x y z
N MET A 1 -34.12 23.63 -22.66
CA MET A 1 -33.61 22.44 -21.96
C MET A 1 -32.10 22.58 -21.96
N VAL A 2 -31.52 23.07 -20.87
CA VAL A 2 -30.06 23.29 -20.80
C VAL A 2 -29.44 22.04 -20.19
N ALA A 3 -29.11 21.07 -21.03
CA ALA A 3 -28.09 20.08 -20.70
C ALA A 3 -26.88 20.43 -21.56
N GLY A 4 -26.25 21.56 -21.22
CA GLY A 4 -24.98 21.93 -21.81
C GLY A 4 -24.00 20.79 -21.60
N GLU A 5 -23.28 20.46 -22.67
CA GLU A 5 -22.14 19.57 -22.70
C GLU A 5 -21.08 20.07 -21.71
N ARG A 6 -21.28 19.81 -20.41
CA ARG A 6 -20.15 19.65 -19.48
C ARG A 6 -19.39 18.49 -20.07
N LEU A 7 -18.21 18.75 -20.61
CA LEU A 7 -17.17 17.74 -20.78
C LEU A 7 -17.14 16.96 -19.47
N ALA A 8 -17.76 15.78 -19.47
CA ALA A 8 -18.21 15.16 -18.25
C ALA A 8 -16.96 14.74 -17.48
N GLN A 9 -16.83 15.22 -16.25
CA GLN A 9 -15.75 14.82 -15.36
C GLN A 9 -15.74 13.28 -15.30
N PRO A 10 -14.60 12.61 -15.54
CA PRO A 10 -14.58 11.16 -15.54
C PRO A 10 -15.01 10.64 -14.17
N PRO A 11 -15.70 9.49 -14.10
CA PRO A 11 -16.05 8.90 -12.82
C PRO A 11 -14.77 8.50 -12.05
N PRO A 12 -14.83 8.43 -10.72
CA PRO A 12 -13.71 7.95 -9.91
C PRO A 12 -13.37 6.49 -10.26
N PRO A 13 -12.10 6.07 -10.09
CA PRO A 13 -11.72 4.69 -10.38
C PRO A 13 -12.33 3.71 -9.37
N GLU A 14 -12.88 2.61 -9.88
CA GLU A 14 -13.65 1.64 -9.09
C GLU A 14 -12.86 0.34 -8.83
N ASN A 15 -13.24 -0.39 -7.79
CA ASN A 15 -12.66 -1.69 -7.40
C ASN A 15 -11.13 -1.70 -7.33
N CYS A 16 -10.55 -0.58 -6.89
CA CYS A 16 -9.12 -0.47 -6.67
C CYS A 16 -8.70 -1.29 -5.45
N THR A 17 -7.70 -2.13 -5.62
CA THR A 17 -7.15 -3.02 -4.59
C THR A 17 -5.63 -2.99 -4.61
N ILE A 18 -5.02 -3.01 -3.43
CA ILE A 18 -3.57 -3.17 -3.30
C ILE A 18 -3.26 -4.63 -3.57
N ARG A 19 -2.47 -4.89 -4.62
CA ARG A 19 -2.06 -6.24 -5.02
C ARG A 19 -0.77 -6.66 -4.34
N GLU A 20 0.14 -5.71 -4.20
CA GLU A 20 1.45 -5.94 -3.60
C GLU A 20 1.93 -4.67 -2.91
N GLU A 21 2.53 -4.84 -1.74
CA GLU A 21 3.13 -3.76 -0.98
C GLU A 21 4.42 -4.28 -0.35
N SER A 22 5.54 -3.70 -0.76
CA SER A 22 6.86 -3.92 -0.16
C SER A 22 7.38 -2.64 0.48
N ARG A 23 8.59 -2.69 1.03
CA ARG A 23 9.25 -1.51 1.64
C ARG A 23 9.44 -0.35 0.67
N THR A 24 9.78 -0.67 -0.57
CA THR A 24 10.11 0.32 -1.61
C THR A 24 9.12 0.29 -2.78
N THR A 25 8.18 -0.66 -2.80
CA THR A 25 7.24 -0.79 -3.91
C THR A 25 5.81 -0.86 -3.43
N VAL A 26 4.89 -0.34 -4.25
CA VAL A 26 3.45 -0.58 -4.06
C VAL A 26 2.78 -0.72 -5.40
N ARG A 27 1.90 -1.71 -5.50
CA ARG A 27 1.18 -2.05 -6.71
C ARG A 27 -0.30 -2.10 -6.45
N VAL A 28 -1.04 -1.32 -7.24
CA VAL A 28 -2.48 -1.19 -7.18
C VAL A 28 -3.10 -1.63 -8.50
N SER A 29 -4.27 -2.23 -8.40
CA SER A 29 -5.06 -2.68 -9.54
C SER A 29 -6.50 -2.21 -9.34
N CYS A 30 -7.01 -1.44 -10.30
CA CYS A 30 -8.40 -1.01 -10.39
C CYS A 30 -9.13 -1.78 -11.49
N ALA A 31 -10.46 -1.79 -11.42
CA ALA A 31 -11.26 -2.30 -12.52
C ALA A 31 -11.20 -1.39 -13.74
N GLU A 32 -11.29 -1.99 -14.92
CA GLU A 32 -11.54 -1.28 -16.16
C GLU A 32 -12.97 -0.73 -16.16
N SER A 33 -13.14 0.50 -16.63
CA SER A 33 -14.45 1.15 -16.74
C SER A 33 -14.85 1.25 -18.20
N GLU A 34 -16.06 0.79 -18.54
CA GLU A 34 -16.61 0.92 -19.90
C GLU A 34 -16.99 2.37 -20.24
N TYR A 35 -17.09 3.24 -19.23
CA TYR A 35 -17.46 4.65 -19.39
C TYR A 35 -16.27 5.56 -19.74
N ILE A 36 -15.07 5.00 -19.79
CA ILE A 36 -13.82 5.75 -19.93
C ILE A 36 -13.07 5.20 -21.14
N ASP A 37 -12.77 6.06 -22.13
CA ASP A 37 -11.93 5.64 -23.26
C ASP A 37 -10.49 5.45 -22.77
N PRO A 38 -9.95 4.21 -22.83
CA PRO A 38 -8.61 3.89 -22.34
C PRO A 38 -7.49 4.62 -23.09
N ARG A 39 -7.75 5.14 -24.29
CA ARG A 39 -6.77 5.94 -25.05
C ARG A 39 -6.60 7.35 -24.52
N THR A 40 -7.61 7.86 -23.81
CA THR A 40 -7.65 9.25 -23.35
C THR A 40 -7.51 9.37 -21.83
N ALA A 41 -7.56 8.25 -21.12
CA ALA A 41 -7.54 8.20 -19.67
C ALA A 41 -6.17 7.78 -19.13
N THR A 42 -5.63 8.65 -18.30
CA THR A 42 -4.42 8.39 -17.52
C THR A 42 -4.81 8.24 -16.06
N TYR A 43 -4.54 7.07 -15.49
CA TYR A 43 -4.71 6.82 -14.06
C TYR A 43 -3.51 7.39 -13.32
N VAL A 44 -3.78 8.21 -12.31
CA VAL A 44 -2.77 8.86 -11.47
C VAL A 44 -2.85 8.24 -10.08
N LEU A 45 -1.76 7.62 -9.64
CA LEU A 45 -1.59 7.11 -8.29
C LEU A 45 -0.66 8.04 -7.53
N GLN A 46 -1.12 8.52 -6.38
CA GLN A 46 -0.32 9.29 -5.43
C GLN A 46 -0.26 8.54 -4.10
N VAL A 47 0.95 8.34 -3.58
CA VAL A 47 1.18 7.63 -2.32
C VAL A 47 1.60 8.64 -1.28
N TYR A 48 0.83 8.68 -0.19
CA TYR A 48 1.07 9.54 0.95
C TYR A 48 1.42 8.69 2.17
N ASP A 49 2.24 9.26 3.04
CA ASP A 49 2.48 8.68 4.37
C ASP A 49 1.22 8.86 5.25
N ALA A 50 0.80 7.80 5.94
CA ALA A 50 -0.43 7.83 6.74
C ALA A 50 -0.33 8.71 7.99
N ASP A 51 0.88 8.96 8.50
CA ASP A 51 1.09 9.70 9.74
C ASP A 51 1.04 11.22 9.51
N ASN A 52 1.83 11.70 8.53
CA ASN A 52 2.00 13.12 8.27
C ASN A 52 1.33 13.61 6.98
N ARG A 53 0.68 12.71 6.22
CA ARG A 53 0.04 12.99 4.93
C ARG A 53 1.00 13.61 3.89
N ARG A 54 2.30 13.38 4.00
CA ARG A 54 3.30 13.83 3.04
C ARG A 54 3.26 12.94 1.80
N LEU A 55 3.27 13.54 0.61
CA LEU A 55 3.44 12.81 -0.64
C LEU A 55 4.82 12.15 -0.67
N LEU A 56 4.85 10.83 -0.80
CA LEU A 56 6.07 10.04 -0.91
C LEU A 56 6.45 9.81 -2.37
N ALA A 57 5.48 9.50 -3.21
CA ALA A 57 5.68 9.23 -4.63
C ALA A 57 4.38 9.38 -5.43
N SER A 58 4.53 9.47 -6.75
CA SER A 58 3.41 9.46 -7.68
C SER A 58 3.77 8.69 -8.95
N ALA A 59 2.82 7.94 -9.51
CA ALA A 59 2.94 7.30 -10.79
C ALA A 59 1.71 7.56 -11.65
N THR A 60 1.89 7.41 -12.96
CA THR A 60 0.81 7.49 -13.94
C THR A 60 0.84 6.25 -14.81
N SER A 61 -0.33 5.70 -15.12
CA SER A 61 -0.49 4.54 -16.00
C SER A 61 -1.71 4.72 -16.89
N MET A 62 -1.63 4.28 -18.14
CA MET A 62 -2.82 4.17 -19.01
C MET A 62 -3.59 2.87 -18.74
N THR A 63 -3.02 1.96 -17.93
CA THR A 63 -3.57 0.64 -17.65
C THR A 63 -4.08 0.57 -16.20
N PRO A 64 -5.39 0.51 -15.95
CA PRO A 64 -5.94 0.50 -14.59
C PRO A 64 -5.56 -0.74 -13.78
N SER A 65 -5.28 -1.87 -14.45
CA SER A 65 -4.94 -3.12 -13.79
C SER A 65 -3.51 -3.15 -13.23
N MET A 66 -2.65 -2.21 -13.63
CA MET A 66 -1.24 -2.16 -13.27
C MET A 66 -0.78 -0.72 -13.03
N LEU A 67 -0.97 -0.25 -11.79
CA LEU A 67 -0.32 0.96 -11.27
C LEU A 67 0.76 0.54 -10.28
N GLU A 68 2.01 0.83 -10.61
CA GLU A 68 3.16 0.47 -9.80
C GLU A 68 3.99 1.71 -9.50
N ILE A 69 4.43 1.81 -8.24
CA ILE A 69 5.47 2.74 -7.83
C ILE A 69 6.60 1.91 -7.25
N THR A 70 7.81 2.15 -7.75
CA THR A 70 9.05 1.67 -7.17
C THR A 70 9.74 2.81 -6.42
N ASP A 71 10.81 2.48 -5.70
CA ASP A 71 11.68 3.45 -5.06
C ASP A 71 10.98 4.36 -4.02
N LEU A 72 9.95 3.83 -3.35
CA LEU A 72 9.39 4.47 -2.16
C LEU A 72 10.48 4.66 -1.10
N PRO A 73 10.50 5.80 -0.39
CA PRO A 73 11.50 6.08 0.62
C PRO A 73 11.49 5.02 1.73
N ALA A 74 12.67 4.51 2.06
CA ALA A 74 12.85 3.47 3.06
C ALA A 74 12.47 3.96 4.47
N GLU A 75 12.72 5.25 4.78
CA GLU A 75 12.20 5.91 5.97
C GLU A 75 10.75 6.37 5.73
N ARG A 76 9.81 5.47 6.00
CA ARG A 76 8.37 5.76 6.04
C ARG A 76 7.78 5.42 7.39
N SER A 77 6.68 6.06 7.74
CA SER A 77 6.01 5.78 9.02
C SER A 77 5.49 4.34 9.07
N TYR A 78 5.56 3.72 10.25
CA TYR A 78 4.94 2.41 10.52
C TYR A 78 3.40 2.46 10.48
N SER A 79 2.83 3.67 10.40
CA SER A 79 1.39 3.91 10.30
C SER A 79 0.77 3.43 8.98
N GLY A 80 1.58 3.04 7.98
CA GLY A 80 1.12 2.57 6.67
C GLY A 80 1.08 3.68 5.61
N LEU A 81 0.40 3.40 4.50
CA LEU A 81 0.30 4.29 3.34
C LEU A 81 -1.15 4.66 3.05
N VAL A 82 -1.33 5.88 2.55
CA VAL A 82 -2.59 6.36 1.98
C VAL A 82 -2.40 6.53 0.49
N LEU A 83 -3.12 5.73 -0.30
CA LEU A 83 -3.04 5.75 -1.75
C LEU A 83 -4.24 6.51 -2.31
N SER A 84 -3.99 7.57 -3.06
CA SER A 84 -5.02 8.34 -3.75
C SER A 84 -4.94 8.07 -5.25
N LEU A 85 -6.04 7.56 -5.81
CA LEU A 85 -6.17 7.23 -7.22
C LEU A 85 -7.16 8.15 -7.89
N ARG A 86 -6.78 8.69 -9.04
CA ARG A 86 -7.61 9.56 -9.88
C ARG A 86 -7.48 9.16 -11.33
N ILE A 87 -8.44 9.57 -12.14
CA ILE A 87 -8.41 9.44 -13.59
C ILE A 87 -8.32 10.85 -14.16
N MET A 88 -7.31 11.06 -14.99
CA MET A 88 -7.07 12.31 -15.69
C MET A 88 -7.33 12.07 -17.18
N THR A 89 -8.20 12.88 -17.77
CA THR A 89 -8.39 12.96 -19.21
C THR A 89 -7.92 14.33 -19.70
N GLU A 90 -7.93 14.56 -21.02
CA GLU A 90 -7.57 15.85 -21.61
C GLU A 90 -8.44 17.02 -21.09
N HIS A 91 -9.66 16.72 -20.65
CA HIS A 91 -10.67 17.72 -20.34
C HIS A 91 -10.94 17.88 -18.85
N ALA A 92 -10.70 16.84 -18.04
CA ALA A 92 -11.05 16.84 -16.62
C ALA A 92 -10.29 15.78 -15.81
N MET A 93 -10.32 15.93 -14.48
CA MET A 93 -9.80 14.96 -13.52
C MET A 93 -10.92 14.47 -12.61
N SER A 94 -10.99 13.17 -12.36
CA SER A 94 -12.00 12.58 -11.48
C SER A 94 -11.74 12.90 -10.01
N GLU A 95 -12.76 12.64 -9.19
CA GLU A 95 -12.61 12.57 -7.74
C GLU A 95 -11.66 11.45 -7.33
N ALA A 96 -11.05 11.59 -6.16
CA ALA A 96 -10.09 10.62 -5.66
C ALA A 96 -10.76 9.40 -5.03
N THR A 97 -10.36 8.21 -5.47
CA THR A 97 -10.57 6.97 -4.72
C THR A 97 -9.38 6.79 -3.77
N VAL A 98 -9.64 6.63 -2.48
CA VAL A 98 -8.59 6.49 -1.46
C VAL A 98 -8.56 5.06 -0.96
N LEU A 99 -7.37 4.45 -0.99
CA LEU A 99 -7.08 3.16 -0.36
C LEU A 99 -6.14 3.38 0.82
N TYR A 100 -6.34 2.58 1.86
CA TYR A 100 -5.45 2.53 3.01
C TYR A 100 -4.67 1.23 2.95
N SER A 101 -3.36 1.32 3.03
CA SER A 101 -2.54 0.12 3.15
C SER A 101 -2.72 -0.48 4.54
N PRO A 102 -2.81 -1.82 4.65
CA PRO A 102 -2.76 -2.45 5.96
C PRO A 102 -1.44 -2.06 6.63
N HIS A 103 -1.44 -1.86 7.95
CA HIS A 103 -0.22 -1.53 8.68
C HIS A 103 0.93 -2.44 8.25
N PHE A 104 2.05 -1.84 7.85
CA PHE A 104 3.23 -2.57 7.43
C PHE A 104 3.79 -3.34 8.62
N VAL A 105 3.32 -4.58 8.82
CA VAL A 105 3.98 -5.53 9.71
C VAL A 105 5.31 -5.82 9.02
N GLN A 106 6.41 -5.29 9.57
CA GLN A 106 7.72 -5.80 9.20
C GLN A 106 7.63 -7.32 9.36
N GLU A 107 7.84 -8.05 8.27
CA GLU A 107 8.09 -9.48 8.31
C GLU A 107 9.45 -9.69 9.02
N GLY A 108 9.46 -9.41 10.32
CA GLY A 108 10.56 -9.64 11.22
C GLY A 108 10.46 -11.08 11.64
N LYS A 109 11.17 -11.96 10.93
CA LYS A 109 11.56 -13.31 11.39
C LYS A 109 10.54 -13.98 12.33
N THR A 110 9.34 -14.29 11.84
CA THR A 110 8.60 -15.39 12.46
C THR A 110 9.09 -16.66 11.82
N GLN A 111 10.10 -17.25 12.44
CA GLN A 111 10.26 -18.70 12.45
C GLN A 111 8.88 -19.25 12.82
N GLU A 112 8.20 -19.78 11.83
CA GLU A 112 7.04 -20.63 12.00
C GLU A 112 7.53 -21.91 12.70
N HIS A 113 7.68 -21.88 14.03
CA HIS A 113 7.58 -23.11 14.81
C HIS A 113 6.14 -23.20 15.26
N GLN A 114 5.36 -23.83 14.38
CA GLN A 114 3.99 -24.26 14.64
C GLN A 114 3.91 -24.89 16.03
N ARG A 115 3.16 -24.24 16.91
CA ARG A 115 2.78 -24.75 18.22
C ARG A 115 1.68 -25.79 18.02
N TYR A 116 2.06 -27.01 17.67
CA TYR A 116 1.17 -28.17 17.80
C TYR A 116 0.99 -28.50 19.30
N PRO A 117 -0.24 -28.78 19.78
CA PRO A 117 -0.44 -29.29 21.12
C PRO A 117 -0.21 -30.80 21.10
N GLY A 118 0.89 -31.28 21.66
CA GLY A 118 1.16 -32.71 21.70
C GLY A 118 2.38 -33.06 22.53
N ARG A 119 2.12 -33.59 23.73
CA ARG A 119 2.98 -34.47 24.56
C ARG A 119 4.41 -34.74 24.04
N GLY A 120 5.39 -34.34 24.84
CA GLY A 120 6.75 -34.87 24.76
C GLY A 120 7.70 -34.09 25.66
N GLN A 121 7.87 -34.54 26.90
CA GLN A 121 8.97 -34.14 27.79
C GLN A 121 10.30 -34.28 27.06
N LEU A 122 11.20 -33.30 27.17
CA LEU A 122 12.58 -33.54 27.58
C LEU A 122 13.13 -32.30 28.29
N VAL A 123 13.82 -32.60 29.37
CA VAL A 123 14.33 -31.72 30.43
C VAL A 123 15.47 -30.86 29.88
N PHE A 124 15.39 -29.54 30.05
CA PHE A 124 16.55 -28.66 29.90
C PHE A 124 16.99 -28.24 31.31
N ASP A 125 18.06 -28.86 31.79
CA ASP A 125 18.90 -28.33 32.85
C ASP A 125 19.43 -26.96 32.39
N PHE A 126 18.93 -25.90 33.00
CA PHE A 126 19.51 -24.57 32.91
C PHE A 126 20.07 -24.25 34.30
N GLU A 127 21.35 -24.58 34.51
CA GLU A 127 22.13 -23.96 35.57
C GLU A 127 22.19 -22.46 35.27
N SER A 128 21.36 -21.72 36.00
CA SER A 128 21.40 -20.27 36.09
C SER A 128 22.48 -19.87 37.08
N ALA A 129 23.41 -19.03 36.65
CA ALA A 129 24.06 -18.11 37.58
C ALA A 129 24.48 -16.82 36.86
N CYS A 130 23.59 -15.83 36.93
CA CYS A 130 23.94 -14.42 36.81
C CYS A 130 24.44 -13.96 38.19
N ALA A 131 25.70 -13.49 38.31
CA ALA A 131 26.14 -12.71 39.49
C ALA A 131 27.43 -11.90 39.24
N ILE A 132 27.23 -10.64 38.87
CA ILE A 132 27.87 -9.40 39.35
C ILE A 132 28.91 -9.54 40.51
N ARG A 133 30.17 -9.14 40.29
CA ARG A 133 30.94 -8.13 41.09
C ARG A 133 32.42 -8.03 40.68
N GLY A 134 32.94 -6.80 40.69
CA GLY A 134 34.31 -6.42 40.34
C GLY A 134 35.39 -6.64 41.44
N PRO A 135 36.47 -5.83 41.44
CA PRO A 135 37.86 -6.31 41.49
C PRO A 135 38.49 -6.33 42.89
N ARG A 136 39.55 -7.13 43.07
CA ARG A 136 40.76 -6.81 43.85
C ARG A 136 41.94 -7.65 43.35
#